data_AF-A0A1H4MMK8-F1
#
_entry.id   AF-A0A1H4MMK8-F1
#
_cell.length_a   1.000
_cell.length_b   1.000
_cell.length_c   1.000
_cell.angle_alpha   90.00
_cell.angle_beta   90.00
_cell.angle_gamma   90.00
#
_symmetry.space_group_name_H-M   'P 1'
#
loop_
_entity.id
_entity.type
_entity.pdbx_description
1 polymer ?
#
loop_
_entity_poly.entity_id
_entity_poly.type
_entity_poly.pdbx_seq_one_letter_code
_entity_poly.pdbx_strand_id
1 'polypeptide(L)'
;MRSSVAELIASMAYRFIPLVIGVAVQIFILLDPTFARANETLDKFTMNDYFAHFEWQKSNNMEIASSLPQQNFSYKTIGTLEFAKPGVEGDFIPHLAKISGLSAMQVKESKDPIKVFIVKDSSIMTILNNNPDRLYKVGIPDQIVTSLRNMDAGMICKGVGHVNNDQDIEITFILSADKSDKCLYNIIYNAFGIINPNNGPPAELSLCILYEARWRGKRTREEIASVFDDVKKACETRLPGA
;
A
#
# COMPACT_ATOMS: atom_id res chain seq x y z
N MET A 1 -16.96 -47.12 -50.65
CA MET A 1 -15.70 -46.52 -50.14
C MET A 1 -15.96 -45.04 -49.83
N ARG A 2 -16.37 -44.72 -48.60
CA ARG A 2 -16.70 -43.33 -48.14
C ARG A 2 -15.80 -42.90 -46.96
N SER A 3 -14.61 -43.50 -46.83
CA SER A 3 -13.76 -43.37 -45.63
C SER A 3 -12.46 -42.60 -45.83
N SER A 4 -12.32 -41.79 -46.89
CA SER A 4 -11.02 -41.14 -47.22
C SER A 4 -11.00 -39.62 -47.04
N VAL A 5 -12.15 -38.93 -47.07
CA VAL A 5 -12.17 -37.45 -47.01
C VAL A 5 -12.29 -36.93 -45.57
N ALA A 6 -13.03 -37.64 -44.71
CA ALA A 6 -13.21 -37.23 -43.31
C ALA A 6 -11.91 -37.35 -42.48
N GLU A 7 -11.10 -38.38 -42.73
CA GLU A 7 -9.79 -38.56 -42.06
C GLU A 7 -8.75 -37.52 -42.51
N LEU A 8 -8.82 -37.07 -43.77
CA LEU A 8 -7.91 -36.04 -44.29
C LEU A 8 -8.19 -34.67 -43.66
N ILE A 9 -9.47 -34.30 -43.50
CA ILE A 9 -9.88 -33.03 -42.86
C ILE A 9 -9.55 -33.04 -41.36
N ALA A 10 -9.77 -34.18 -40.68
CA ALA A 10 -9.41 -34.32 -39.27
C ALA A 10 -7.89 -34.22 -39.03
N SER A 11 -7.05 -34.78 -39.93
CA SER A 11 -5.59 -34.72 -39.78
C SER A 11 -5.01 -33.32 -40.07
N MET A 12 -5.64 -32.54 -40.96
CA MET A 12 -5.24 -31.16 -41.20
C MET A 12 -5.61 -30.26 -40.03
N ALA A 13 -6.84 -30.36 -39.51
CA ALA A 13 -7.28 -29.56 -38.36
C ALA A 13 -6.38 -29.76 -37.13
N TYR A 14 -5.92 -30.98 -36.87
CA TYR A 14 -5.06 -31.28 -35.71
C TYR A 14 -3.64 -30.69 -35.81
N ARG A 15 -3.15 -30.41 -37.04
CA ARG A 15 -1.81 -29.82 -37.26
C ARG A 15 -1.80 -28.30 -37.21
N PHE A 16 -2.94 -27.63 -37.41
CA PHE A 16 -3.03 -26.18 -37.37
C PHE A 16 -3.41 -25.62 -36.00
N ILE A 17 -4.09 -26.39 -35.15
CA ILE A 17 -4.46 -25.95 -33.79
C ILE A 17 -3.24 -25.58 -32.93
N PRO A 18 -2.15 -26.38 -32.84
CA PRO A 18 -1.00 -25.99 -32.03
C PRO A 18 -0.21 -24.82 -32.62
N LEU A 19 -0.26 -24.60 -33.95
CA LEU A 19 0.37 -23.46 -34.60
C LEU A 19 -0.39 -22.15 -34.32
N VAL A 20 -1.73 -22.19 -34.35
CA VAL A 20 -2.58 -21.03 -34.02
C VAL A 20 -2.50 -20.70 -32.53
N ILE A 21 -2.40 -21.69 -31.65
CA ILE A 21 -2.19 -21.45 -30.21
C ILE A 21 -0.78 -20.88 -29.96
N GLY A 22 0.27 -21.38 -30.64
CA GLY A 22 1.63 -20.85 -30.50
C GLY A 22 1.77 -19.39 -30.97
N VAL A 23 1.11 -19.03 -32.07
CA VAL A 23 1.10 -17.64 -32.59
C VAL A 23 0.20 -16.74 -31.73
N ALA A 24 -0.93 -17.24 -31.23
CA ALA A 24 -1.77 -16.48 -30.30
C ALA A 24 -1.05 -16.20 -28.97
N VAL A 25 -0.28 -17.15 -28.43
CA VAL A 25 0.50 -16.95 -27.20
C VAL A 25 1.62 -15.92 -27.42
N GLN A 26 2.31 -15.93 -28.57
CA GLN A 26 3.29 -14.89 -28.88
C GLN A 26 2.67 -13.51 -29.14
N ILE A 27 1.49 -13.45 -29.75
CA ILE A 27 0.73 -12.20 -29.94
C ILE A 27 0.20 -11.67 -28.60
N PHE A 28 -0.24 -12.54 -27.67
CA PHE A 28 -0.62 -12.13 -26.33
C PHE A 28 0.58 -11.62 -25.50
N ILE A 29 1.77 -12.21 -25.66
CA ILE A 29 3.00 -11.70 -25.03
C ILE A 29 3.42 -10.34 -25.64
N LEU A 30 3.09 -10.07 -26.91
CA LEU A 30 3.35 -8.79 -27.58
C LEU A 30 2.25 -7.74 -27.38
N LEU A 31 1.04 -8.14 -26.93
CA LEU A 31 -0.10 -7.25 -26.69
C LEU A 31 -0.43 -7.04 -25.22
N ASP A 32 0.28 -7.69 -24.29
CA ASP A 32 0.19 -7.37 -22.88
C ASP A 32 0.92 -6.04 -22.62
N PRO A 33 0.20 -4.93 -22.38
CA PRO A 33 0.82 -3.61 -22.20
C PRO A 33 1.61 -3.53 -20.88
N THR A 34 1.56 -4.57 -20.05
CA THR A 34 2.24 -4.63 -18.75
C THR A 34 3.73 -4.98 -18.89
N PHE A 35 4.14 -5.77 -19.89
CA PHE A 35 5.55 -6.16 -20.06
C PHE A 35 6.36 -5.18 -20.95
N ALA A 36 5.69 -4.43 -21.83
CA ALA A 36 6.35 -3.46 -22.73
C ALA A 36 6.61 -2.08 -22.10
N ARG A 37 6.26 -1.87 -20.82
CA ARG A 37 6.61 -0.62 -20.09
C ARG A 37 8.06 -0.57 -19.58
N ALA A 38 8.87 -1.58 -19.86
CA ALA A 38 10.18 -1.73 -19.25
C ALA A 38 11.30 -0.82 -19.81
N ASN A 39 11.05 0.24 -20.60
CA ASN A 39 12.16 1.07 -21.08
C ASN A 39 11.91 2.55 -21.42
N GLU A 40 10.76 3.13 -21.07
CA GLU A 40 10.57 4.58 -21.21
C GLU A 40 9.83 5.11 -19.99
N THR A 41 10.58 5.64 -18.99
CA THR A 41 10.24 6.79 -18.11
C THR A 41 11.06 6.86 -16.81
N LEU A 42 12.36 6.56 -16.80
CA LEU A 42 13.15 6.68 -15.55
C LEU A 42 13.35 8.15 -15.07
N ASP A 43 13.11 9.13 -15.94
CA ASP A 43 13.40 10.56 -15.74
C ASP A 43 12.17 11.50 -15.77
N LYS A 44 10.96 11.02 -15.47
CA LYS A 44 9.76 11.88 -15.55
C LYS A 44 9.47 12.69 -14.28
N PHE A 45 9.91 12.20 -13.12
CA PHE A 45 9.57 12.80 -11.82
C PHE A 45 10.80 13.38 -11.13
N THR A 46 10.68 14.61 -10.69
CA THR A 46 11.68 15.35 -9.92
C THR A 46 11.65 14.93 -8.45
N MET A 47 12.70 15.24 -7.69
CA MET A 47 12.74 15.04 -6.23
C MET A 47 11.52 15.63 -5.51
N ASN A 48 11.05 16.81 -5.95
CA ASN A 48 9.90 17.46 -5.34
C ASN A 48 8.59 16.67 -5.53
N ASP A 49 8.47 15.93 -6.65
CA ASP A 49 7.31 15.07 -6.90
C ASP A 49 7.29 13.89 -5.91
N TYR A 50 8.45 13.31 -5.59
CA TYR A 50 8.55 12.29 -4.55
C TYR A 50 8.33 12.87 -3.16
N PHE A 51 8.86 14.06 -2.88
CA PHE A 51 8.68 14.71 -1.57
C PHE A 51 7.22 15.11 -1.32
N ALA A 52 6.43 15.37 -2.37
CA ALA A 52 5.00 15.60 -2.26
C ALA A 52 4.22 14.38 -1.74
N HIS A 53 4.81 13.18 -1.83
CA HIS A 53 4.27 11.96 -1.23
C HIS A 53 4.61 11.78 0.24
N PHE A 54 5.55 12.53 0.83
CA PHE A 54 5.95 12.27 2.21
C PHE A 54 5.07 13.04 3.20
N GLU A 55 4.70 12.40 4.30
CA GLU A 55 4.06 13.07 5.43
C GLU A 55 5.10 13.88 6.21
N TRP A 56 5.12 15.19 6.02
CA TRP A 56 6.05 16.10 6.70
C TRP A 56 5.48 16.66 7.99
N GLN A 57 6.23 16.57 9.08
CA GLN A 57 5.93 17.22 10.34
C GLN A 57 6.89 18.36 10.61
N LYS A 58 6.38 19.48 11.12
CA LYS A 58 7.19 20.66 11.46
C LYS A 58 7.71 20.54 12.89
N SER A 59 9.02 20.54 13.06
CA SER A 59 9.69 20.53 14.37
C SER A 59 10.87 21.50 14.36
N ASN A 60 10.88 22.47 15.26
CA ASN A 60 11.98 23.44 15.44
C ASN A 60 12.50 24.06 14.11
N ASN A 61 11.57 24.56 13.27
CA ASN A 61 11.84 25.12 11.92
C ASN A 61 12.35 24.13 10.86
N MET A 62 12.36 22.83 11.15
CA MET A 62 12.68 21.77 10.18
C MET A 62 11.43 20.99 9.80
N GLU A 63 11.43 20.43 8.60
CA GLU A 63 10.43 19.45 8.17
C GLU A 63 11.03 18.05 8.27
N ILE A 64 10.42 17.19 9.08
CA ILE A 64 10.84 15.81 9.32
C ILE A 64 9.82 14.87 8.70
N ALA A 65 10.27 13.93 7.87
CA ALA A 65 9.39 12.94 7.27
C ALA A 65 8.93 11.91 8.33
N SER A 66 7.62 11.81 8.52
CA SER A 66 6.99 10.80 9.36
C SER A 66 6.98 9.45 8.66
N SER A 67 7.23 8.40 9.43
CA SER A 67 7.23 7.01 8.98
C SER A 67 7.13 6.10 10.20
N LEU A 68 6.84 4.82 9.98
CA LEU A 68 6.97 3.82 11.04
C LEU A 68 8.43 3.72 11.51
N PRO A 69 8.67 3.42 12.80
CA PRO A 69 10.01 3.17 13.30
C PRO A 69 10.63 1.94 12.60
N GLN A 70 11.96 1.89 12.57
CA GLN A 70 12.78 0.84 11.93
C GLN A 70 12.80 -0.47 12.72
N GLN A 71 11.63 -1.05 12.91
CA GLN A 71 11.42 -2.27 13.68
C GLN A 71 10.28 -3.09 13.08
N ASN A 72 10.31 -4.39 13.32
CA ASN A 72 9.18 -5.25 13.00
C ASN A 72 7.95 -4.82 13.79
N PHE A 73 6.78 -5.02 13.18
CA PHE A 73 5.53 -4.64 13.79
C PHE A 73 4.42 -5.63 13.52
N SER A 74 3.36 -5.51 14.30
CA SER A 74 2.13 -6.25 14.07
C SER A 74 1.01 -5.34 13.61
N TYR A 75 0.06 -5.91 12.89
CA TYR A 75 -1.19 -5.24 12.58
C TYR A 75 -2.38 -6.09 12.99
N LYS A 76 -3.46 -5.43 13.38
CA LYS A 76 -4.68 -6.09 13.84
C LYS A 76 -5.86 -5.63 13.02
N THR A 77 -6.62 -6.58 12.52
CA THR A 77 -7.88 -6.34 11.83
C THR A 77 -9.00 -6.97 12.64
N ILE A 78 -10.03 -6.20 12.93
CA ILE A 78 -11.27 -6.67 13.54
C ILE A 78 -12.39 -6.42 12.53
N GLY A 79 -13.05 -7.47 12.07
CA GLY A 79 -14.16 -7.40 11.13
C GLY A 79 -15.40 -8.10 11.66
N THR A 80 -16.59 -7.67 11.22
CA THR A 80 -17.79 -8.51 11.35
C THR A 80 -17.73 -9.69 10.37
N LEU A 81 -18.66 -10.65 10.44
CA LEU A 81 -18.69 -11.81 9.54
C LEU A 81 -18.68 -11.42 8.05
N GLU A 82 -19.27 -10.28 7.70
CA GLU A 82 -19.26 -9.73 6.34
C GLU A 82 -17.87 -9.30 5.87
N PHE A 83 -16.94 -9.05 6.80
CA PHE A 83 -15.56 -8.64 6.58
C PHE A 83 -14.56 -9.66 7.14
N ALA A 84 -15.00 -10.88 7.47
CA ALA A 84 -14.17 -11.87 8.17
C ALA A 84 -13.15 -12.57 7.27
N LYS A 85 -13.27 -12.43 5.94
CA LYS A 85 -12.20 -12.86 5.02
C LYS A 85 -11.07 -11.83 5.06
N PRO A 86 -9.79 -12.26 5.01
CA PRO A 86 -8.68 -11.33 4.85
C PRO A 86 -8.97 -10.42 3.66
N GLY A 87 -9.12 -9.13 3.91
CA GLY A 87 -9.23 -8.14 2.85
C GLY A 87 -7.85 -7.81 2.28
N VAL A 88 -7.77 -6.70 1.56
CA VAL A 88 -6.51 -6.20 1.01
C VAL A 88 -5.38 -6.10 2.04
N GLU A 89 -5.71 -5.83 3.31
CA GLU A 89 -4.73 -5.64 4.37
C GLU A 89 -3.85 -6.87 4.63
N GLY A 90 -4.33 -8.08 4.28
CA GLY A 90 -3.62 -9.34 4.45
C GLY A 90 -2.32 -9.42 3.64
N ASP A 91 -2.37 -8.98 2.39
CA ASP A 91 -1.23 -9.03 1.47
C ASP A 91 -0.51 -7.69 1.38
N PHE A 92 -1.27 -6.59 1.49
CA PHE A 92 -0.77 -5.26 1.20
C PHE A 92 0.12 -4.70 2.31
N ILE A 93 -0.23 -4.90 3.58
CA ILE A 93 0.61 -4.43 4.71
C ILE A 93 1.97 -5.15 4.72
N PRO A 94 2.04 -6.51 4.61
CA PRO A 94 3.31 -7.20 4.48
C PRO A 94 4.13 -6.78 3.25
N HIS A 95 3.47 -6.50 2.12
CA HIS A 95 4.13 -6.01 0.91
C HIS A 95 4.80 -4.65 1.11
N LEU A 96 4.06 -3.66 1.65
CA LEU A 96 4.64 -2.34 1.96
C LEU A 96 5.75 -2.44 3.01
N ALA A 97 5.57 -3.27 4.05
CA ALA A 97 6.61 -3.51 5.04
C ALA A 97 7.89 -4.04 4.41
N LYS A 98 7.78 -5.01 3.50
CA LYS A 98 8.93 -5.55 2.76
C LYS A 98 9.65 -4.48 1.94
N ILE A 99 8.92 -3.61 1.23
CA ILE A 99 9.50 -2.49 0.48
C ILE A 99 10.30 -1.56 1.41
N SER A 100 9.75 -1.26 2.58
CA SER A 100 10.36 -0.43 3.62
C SER A 100 11.55 -1.08 4.35
N GLY A 101 11.87 -2.35 4.07
CA GLY A 101 12.87 -3.11 4.82
C GLY A 101 12.41 -3.49 6.23
N LEU A 102 11.11 -3.52 6.48
CA LEU A 102 10.46 -3.95 7.71
C LEU A 102 9.84 -5.34 7.54
N SER A 103 9.38 -5.93 8.64
CA SER A 103 8.48 -7.08 8.63
C SER A 103 7.18 -6.74 9.35
N ALA A 104 6.06 -7.18 8.77
CA ALA A 104 4.74 -7.02 9.35
C ALA A 104 4.02 -8.37 9.44
N MET A 105 3.44 -8.65 10.60
CA MET A 105 2.66 -9.86 10.81
C MET A 105 1.27 -9.52 11.36
N GLN A 106 0.24 -10.19 10.84
CA GLN A 106 -1.09 -10.07 11.40
C GLN A 106 -1.11 -10.68 12.81
N VAL A 107 -1.74 -10.00 13.77
CA VAL A 107 -1.89 -10.51 15.14
C VAL A 107 -2.66 -11.83 15.13
N LYS A 108 -1.93 -12.92 15.30
CA LYS A 108 -2.43 -14.23 15.75
C LYS A 108 -1.70 -14.67 17.03
N GLU A 109 -0.38 -14.47 17.09
CA GLU A 109 0.49 -14.81 18.25
C GLU A 109 1.72 -13.87 18.41
N SER A 110 1.66 -12.63 17.90
CA SER A 110 2.83 -11.75 17.87
C SER A 110 3.14 -11.06 19.21
N LYS A 111 4.43 -10.94 19.54
CA LYS A 111 4.95 -10.09 20.63
C LYS A 111 5.31 -8.68 20.17
N ASP A 112 5.31 -8.43 18.87
CA ASP A 112 5.67 -7.13 18.31
C ASP A 112 4.56 -6.10 18.56
N PRO A 113 4.91 -4.80 18.70
CA PRO A 113 3.91 -3.77 18.93
C PRO A 113 2.94 -3.66 17.75
N ILE A 114 1.67 -3.46 18.07
CA ILE A 114 0.64 -3.21 17.06
C ILE A 114 0.81 -1.78 16.56
N LYS A 115 1.14 -1.62 15.27
CA LYS A 115 1.33 -0.31 14.62
C LYS A 115 0.19 0.07 13.68
N VAL A 116 -0.59 -0.89 13.21
CA VAL A 116 -1.78 -0.63 12.38
C VAL A 116 -2.96 -1.38 12.95
N PHE A 117 -4.05 -0.67 13.24
CA PHE A 117 -5.28 -1.22 13.80
C PHE A 117 -6.46 -0.88 12.89
N ILE A 118 -7.14 -1.90 12.38
CA ILE A 118 -8.20 -1.76 11.37
C ILE A 118 -9.49 -2.34 11.93
N VAL A 119 -10.57 -1.56 11.89
CA VAL A 119 -11.92 -2.02 12.20
C VAL A 119 -12.79 -1.95 10.96
N LYS A 120 -13.31 -3.10 10.51
CA LYS A 120 -14.16 -3.24 9.33
C LYS A 120 -15.58 -3.61 9.76
N ASP A 121 -16.50 -2.67 9.68
CA ASP A 121 -17.92 -2.87 10.01
C ASP A 121 -18.77 -1.89 9.19
N SER A 122 -19.83 -2.39 8.53
CA SER A 122 -20.73 -1.58 7.71
C SER A 122 -21.43 -0.49 8.52
N SER A 123 -21.56 -0.70 9.83
CA SER A 123 -22.13 0.26 10.78
C SER A 123 -21.08 1.14 11.46
N ILE A 124 -19.77 0.99 11.16
CA ILE A 124 -18.71 1.64 11.94
C ILE A 124 -18.80 3.17 11.91
N MET A 125 -19.26 3.75 10.79
CA MET A 125 -19.43 5.21 10.68
C MET A 125 -20.64 5.70 11.48
N THR A 126 -21.72 4.91 11.53
CA THR A 126 -22.85 5.18 12.43
C THR A 126 -22.44 5.05 13.89
N ILE A 127 -21.63 4.04 14.23
CA ILE A 127 -21.09 3.85 15.58
C ILE A 127 -20.21 5.04 15.98
N LEU A 128 -19.28 5.46 15.10
CA LEU A 128 -18.39 6.60 15.34
C LEU A 128 -19.17 7.89 15.69
N ASN A 129 -20.29 8.12 15.01
CA ASN A 129 -21.08 9.35 15.15
C ASN A 129 -22.08 9.30 16.32
N ASN A 130 -22.74 8.15 16.53
CA ASN A 130 -23.90 8.04 17.41
C ASN A 130 -23.62 7.26 18.71
N ASN A 131 -22.58 6.42 18.73
CA ASN A 131 -22.23 5.61 19.90
C ASN A 131 -20.71 5.34 19.97
N PRO A 132 -19.89 6.40 20.12
CA PRO A 132 -18.43 6.28 20.13
C PRO A 132 -17.91 5.42 21.29
N ASP A 133 -18.68 5.24 22.36
CA ASP A 133 -18.31 4.41 23.51
C ASP A 133 -17.99 2.95 23.15
N ARG A 134 -18.57 2.46 22.06
CA ARG A 134 -18.25 1.12 21.54
C ARG A 134 -16.81 1.01 21.00
N LEU A 135 -16.24 2.11 20.52
CA LEU A 135 -14.86 2.16 20.01
C LEU A 135 -13.85 2.12 21.15
N TYR A 136 -14.16 2.75 22.29
CA TYR A 136 -13.33 2.67 23.50
C TYR A 136 -13.27 1.24 24.05
N LYS A 137 -14.41 0.53 24.04
CA LYS A 137 -14.48 -0.87 24.50
C LYS A 137 -13.63 -1.84 23.68
N VAL A 138 -13.32 -1.50 22.42
CA VAL A 138 -12.41 -2.29 21.57
C VAL A 138 -10.97 -1.78 21.61
N GLY A 139 -10.67 -0.82 22.49
CA GLY A 139 -9.32 -0.34 22.80
C GLY A 139 -8.85 0.85 21.97
N ILE A 140 -9.75 1.57 21.28
CA ILE A 140 -9.38 2.79 20.54
C ILE A 140 -9.36 3.98 21.52
N PRO A 141 -8.25 4.74 21.64
CA PRO A 141 -8.18 5.87 22.58
C PRO A 141 -9.13 7.03 22.25
N ASP A 142 -9.58 7.76 23.27
CA ASP A 142 -10.51 8.90 23.16
C ASP A 142 -10.04 9.98 22.17
N GLN A 143 -8.75 10.31 22.22
CA GLN A 143 -8.13 11.28 21.31
C GLN A 143 -8.26 10.85 19.84
N ILE A 144 -8.14 9.54 19.56
CA ILE A 144 -8.24 8.99 18.21
C ILE A 144 -9.69 9.03 17.73
N VAL A 145 -10.63 8.61 18.58
CA VAL A 145 -12.07 8.67 18.24
C VAL A 145 -12.50 10.11 17.98
N THR A 146 -12.00 11.07 18.75
CA THR A 146 -12.28 12.49 18.56
C THR A 146 -11.74 12.98 17.21
N SER A 147 -10.48 12.66 16.89
CA SER A 147 -9.88 13.01 15.59
C SER A 147 -10.66 12.41 14.41
N LEU A 148 -11.07 11.14 14.51
CA LEU A 148 -11.87 10.47 13.48
C LEU A 148 -13.25 11.12 13.31
N ARG A 149 -13.90 11.55 14.40
CA ARG A 149 -15.19 12.25 14.33
C ARG A 149 -15.09 13.61 13.64
N ASN A 150 -13.98 14.32 13.84
CA ASN A 150 -13.75 15.65 13.27
C ASN A 150 -13.40 15.63 11.77
N MET A 151 -13.10 14.47 11.19
CA MET A 151 -12.95 14.32 9.74
C MET A 151 -14.29 14.44 9.02
N ASP A 152 -14.24 14.78 7.73
CA ASP A 152 -15.41 15.02 6.87
C ASP A 152 -16.53 14.00 7.07
N ALA A 153 -17.74 14.53 7.22
CA ALA A 153 -18.96 13.75 7.31
C ALA A 153 -19.25 13.09 5.96
N GLY A 154 -19.66 11.81 5.97
CA GLY A 154 -20.01 11.04 4.76
C GLY A 154 -18.89 10.15 4.22
N MET A 155 -17.67 10.21 4.76
CA MET A 155 -16.62 9.25 4.42
C MET A 155 -16.97 7.84 4.89
N ILE A 156 -16.87 6.87 3.98
CA ILE A 156 -17.07 5.44 4.26
C ILE A 156 -15.83 4.78 4.90
N CYS A 157 -14.71 5.50 4.96
CA CYS A 157 -13.51 5.07 5.68
C CYS A 157 -12.75 6.29 6.21
N LYS A 158 -12.20 6.15 7.40
CA LYS A 158 -11.47 7.20 8.10
C LYS A 158 -10.25 6.57 8.76
N GLY A 159 -9.13 7.28 8.78
CA GLY A 159 -7.95 6.80 9.49
C GLY A 159 -7.07 7.92 9.98
N VAL A 160 -6.50 7.71 11.17
CA VAL A 160 -5.67 8.68 11.90
C VAL A 160 -4.40 7.97 12.34
N GLY A 161 -3.24 8.54 11.98
CA GLY A 161 -1.95 8.22 12.59
C GLY A 161 -1.73 9.05 13.85
N HIS A 162 -1.20 8.43 14.90
CA HIS A 162 -0.61 9.14 16.03
C HIS A 162 0.90 9.20 15.84
N VAL A 163 1.45 10.42 15.85
CA VAL A 163 2.88 10.67 15.68
C VAL A 163 3.48 11.06 17.03
N ASN A 164 4.59 10.43 17.42
CA ASN A 164 5.26 10.70 18.68
C ASN A 164 6.22 11.92 18.57
N ASN A 165 6.91 12.24 19.67
CA ASN A 165 7.85 13.37 19.70
C ASN A 165 9.02 13.22 18.72
N ASP A 166 9.42 11.99 18.42
CA ASP A 166 10.47 11.65 17.45
C ASP A 166 9.97 11.69 15.99
N GLN A 167 8.76 12.17 15.78
CA GLN A 167 8.09 12.22 14.48
C GLN A 167 7.92 10.82 13.85
N ASP A 168 7.84 9.78 14.69
CA ASP A 168 7.51 8.43 14.25
C ASP A 168 6.02 8.21 14.33
N ILE A 169 5.48 7.54 13.32
CA ILE A 169 4.12 7.04 13.34
C ILE A 169 4.09 5.91 14.37
N GLU A 170 3.53 6.20 15.54
CA GLU A 170 3.47 5.26 16.65
C GLU A 170 2.40 4.20 16.41
N ILE A 171 1.24 4.62 15.90
CA ILE A 171 0.12 3.75 15.58
C ILE A 171 -0.83 4.45 14.61
N THR A 172 -1.40 3.69 13.68
CA THR A 172 -2.48 4.15 12.81
C THR A 172 -3.76 3.37 13.08
N PHE A 173 -4.85 4.10 13.32
CA PHE A 173 -6.19 3.52 13.45
C PHE A 173 -6.99 3.78 12.18
N ILE A 174 -7.64 2.74 11.66
CA ILE A 174 -8.45 2.79 10.45
C ILE A 174 -9.83 2.22 10.75
N LEU A 175 -10.88 2.99 10.46
CA LEU A 175 -12.27 2.55 10.48
C LEU A 175 -12.77 2.47 9.05
N SER A 176 -13.28 1.31 8.62
CA SER A 176 -13.81 1.12 7.27
C SER A 176 -15.21 0.51 7.31
N ALA A 177 -16.15 1.17 6.64
CA ALA A 177 -17.41 0.60 6.19
C ALA A 177 -17.36 0.22 4.69
N ASP A 178 -16.24 0.48 4.01
CA ASP A 178 -16.06 0.20 2.58
C ASP A 178 -15.84 -1.30 2.34
N LYS A 179 -16.72 -1.90 1.55
CA LYS A 179 -16.63 -3.31 1.12
C LYS A 179 -15.70 -3.50 -0.07
N SER A 180 -15.33 -2.43 -0.78
CA SER A 180 -14.44 -2.48 -1.94
C SER A 180 -12.96 -2.38 -1.59
N ASP A 181 -12.64 -2.10 -0.32
CA ASP A 181 -11.28 -1.87 0.19
C ASP A 181 -10.50 -0.73 -0.51
N LYS A 182 -11.12 0.05 -1.40
CA LYS A 182 -10.45 1.09 -2.20
C LYS A 182 -9.89 2.19 -1.32
N CYS A 183 -10.67 2.65 -0.36
CA CYS A 183 -10.22 3.68 0.58
C CYS A 183 -9.17 3.16 1.56
N LEU A 184 -9.13 1.84 1.80
CA LEU A 184 -8.21 1.23 2.75
C LEU A 184 -6.77 1.29 2.25
N TYR A 185 -6.54 1.12 0.93
CA TYR A 185 -5.22 1.29 0.31
C TYR A 185 -4.56 2.62 0.65
N ASN A 186 -5.28 3.74 0.45
CA ASN A 186 -4.71 5.07 0.67
C ASN A 186 -4.33 5.29 2.13
N ILE A 187 -5.19 4.86 3.06
CA ILE A 187 -4.94 5.05 4.49
C ILE A 187 -3.82 4.11 4.98
N ILE A 188 -3.70 2.91 4.40
CA ILE A 188 -2.55 2.04 4.67
C ILE A 188 -1.25 2.70 4.23
N TYR A 189 -1.18 3.33 3.05
CA TYR A 189 0.01 4.10 2.65
C TYR A 189 0.34 5.22 3.65
N ASN A 190 -0.67 5.96 4.12
CA ASN A 190 -0.47 6.99 5.14
C ASN A 190 0.12 6.40 6.43
N ALA A 191 -0.25 5.17 6.81
CA ALA A 191 0.33 4.49 7.97
C ALA A 191 1.85 4.27 7.85
N PHE A 192 2.38 4.25 6.63
CA PHE A 192 3.82 4.17 6.36
C PHE A 192 4.48 5.54 6.11
N GLY A 193 3.72 6.64 6.14
CA GLY A 193 4.21 8.00 5.88
C GLY A 193 4.10 8.45 4.42
N ILE A 194 3.35 7.72 3.59
CA ILE A 194 3.10 8.08 2.19
C ILE A 194 1.69 8.64 2.02
N ILE A 195 1.61 9.92 1.67
CA ILE A 195 0.36 10.63 1.36
C ILE A 195 0.12 10.69 -0.15
N ASN A 196 -1.15 10.78 -0.55
CA ASN A 196 -1.59 10.90 -1.94
C ASN A 196 -1.00 9.84 -2.91
N PRO A 197 -0.99 8.54 -2.57
CA PRO A 197 -0.25 7.50 -3.31
C PRO A 197 -0.67 7.29 -4.78
N ASN A 198 -1.79 7.87 -5.21
CA ASN A 198 -2.28 7.75 -6.59
C ASN A 198 -1.88 8.95 -7.48
N ASN A 199 -1.18 9.95 -6.94
CA ASN A 199 -0.93 11.23 -7.62
C ASN A 199 0.57 11.53 -7.77
N GLY A 200 1.16 11.16 -8.90
CA GLY A 200 2.54 11.51 -9.22
C GLY A 200 3.40 10.27 -9.42
N PRO A 201 4.60 10.18 -8.81
CA PRO A 201 5.49 9.04 -8.98
C PRO A 201 4.88 7.74 -8.42
N PRO A 202 5.48 6.59 -8.72
CA PRO A 202 5.06 5.32 -8.13
C PRO A 202 5.16 5.36 -6.58
N ALA A 203 4.05 5.11 -5.88
CA ALA A 203 4.02 5.19 -4.42
C ALA A 203 4.98 4.21 -3.73
N GLU A 204 5.19 3.03 -4.31
CA GLU A 204 6.15 2.04 -3.80
C GLU A 204 7.60 2.54 -3.92
N LEU A 205 7.92 3.29 -4.97
CA LEU A 205 9.22 3.91 -5.13
C LEU A 205 9.42 5.05 -4.14
N SER A 206 8.40 5.91 -3.94
CA SER A 206 8.39 6.92 -2.87
C SER A 206 8.58 6.29 -1.50
N LEU A 207 7.87 5.20 -1.21
CA LEU A 207 7.98 4.44 0.03
C LEU A 207 9.41 3.93 0.23
N CYS A 208 9.99 3.31 -0.78
CA CYS A 208 11.37 2.84 -0.70
C CYS A 208 12.34 3.98 -0.40
N ILE A 209 12.22 5.12 -1.11
CA ILE A 209 13.10 6.28 -0.93
C ILE A 209 13.01 6.82 0.51
N LEU A 210 11.79 6.97 1.03
CA LEU A 210 11.57 7.44 2.40
C LEU A 210 12.30 6.55 3.42
N TYR A 211 12.13 5.23 3.32
CA TYR A 211 12.71 4.31 4.30
C TYR A 211 14.20 4.10 4.09
N GLU A 212 14.69 4.03 2.86
CA GLU A 212 16.12 3.92 2.56
C GLU A 212 16.90 5.15 3.04
N ALA A 213 16.35 6.37 2.89
CA ALA A 213 16.93 7.57 3.48
C ALA A 213 16.95 7.47 5.02
N ARG A 214 15.85 7.01 5.63
CA ARG A 214 15.78 6.76 7.07
C ARG A 214 16.82 5.73 7.53
N TRP A 215 17.07 4.66 6.77
CA TRP A 215 18.10 3.63 7.07
C TRP A 215 19.51 4.21 7.06
N ARG A 216 19.71 5.32 6.34
CA ARG A 216 20.95 6.11 6.35
C ARG A 216 20.97 7.21 7.42
N GLY A 217 19.97 7.24 8.31
CA GLY A 217 19.83 8.24 9.37
C GLY A 217 19.42 9.63 8.86
N LYS A 218 18.83 9.73 7.66
CA LYS A 218 18.36 11.00 7.07
C LYS A 218 16.85 11.11 7.24
N ARG A 219 16.40 12.17 7.90
CA ARG A 219 14.96 12.33 8.23
C ARG A 219 14.42 13.72 7.92
N THR A 220 15.25 14.76 7.93
CA THR A 220 14.80 16.09 7.50
C THR A 220 14.71 16.19 5.98
N ARG A 221 13.94 17.16 5.49
CA ARG A 221 13.81 17.43 4.06
C ARG A 221 15.16 17.68 3.40
N GLU A 222 16.02 18.50 4.03
CA GLU A 222 17.35 18.85 3.54
C GLU A 222 18.30 17.64 3.57
N GLU A 223 18.23 16.84 4.63
CA GLU A 223 19.02 15.63 4.77
C GLU A 223 18.69 14.60 3.70
N ILE A 224 17.39 14.35 3.47
CA ILE A 224 16.93 13.42 2.45
C ILE A 224 17.31 13.95 1.05
N ALA A 225 17.17 15.27 0.82
CA ALA A 225 17.56 15.88 -0.45
C ALA A 225 19.05 15.68 -0.76
N SER A 226 19.92 15.76 0.26
CA SER A 226 21.36 15.59 0.09
C SER A 226 21.80 14.20 -0.36
N VAL A 227 20.94 13.19 -0.21
CA VAL A 227 21.21 11.78 -0.58
C VAL A 227 20.21 11.25 -1.62
N PHE A 228 19.36 12.10 -2.18
CA PHE A 228 18.17 11.67 -2.92
C PHE A 228 18.52 10.81 -4.13
N ASP A 229 19.47 11.24 -4.98
CA ASP A 229 19.81 10.53 -6.21
C ASP A 229 20.37 9.11 -5.92
N ASP A 230 21.24 9.00 -4.91
CA ASP A 230 21.81 7.72 -4.49
C ASP A 230 20.75 6.78 -3.90
N VAL A 231 19.82 7.33 -3.12
CA VAL A 231 18.71 6.57 -2.51
C VAL A 231 17.72 6.12 -3.59
N LYS A 232 17.32 7.01 -4.51
CA LYS A 232 16.41 6.71 -5.62
C LYS A 232 16.98 5.58 -6.47
N LYS A 233 18.25 5.67 -6.87
CA LYS A 233 18.92 4.64 -7.68
C LYS A 233 18.96 3.28 -6.98
N ALA A 234 19.22 3.26 -5.67
CA ALA A 234 19.20 2.02 -4.89
C ALA A 234 17.79 1.39 -4.87
N CYS A 235 16.76 2.22 -4.76
CA CYS A 235 15.37 1.77 -4.76
C CYS A 235 14.89 1.28 -6.13
N GLU A 236 15.22 1.98 -7.22
CA GLU A 236 14.91 1.54 -8.59
C GLU A 236 15.55 0.19 -8.93
N THR A 237 16.74 -0.07 -8.37
CA THR A 237 17.41 -1.38 -8.51
C THR A 237 16.67 -2.48 -7.74
N ARG A 238 16.10 -2.15 -6.58
CA ARG A 238 15.37 -3.11 -5.72
C ARG A 238 13.95 -3.38 -6.24
N LEU A 239 13.34 -2.39 -6.89
CA LEU A 239 11.97 -2.41 -7.41
C LEU A 239 12.00 -2.15 -8.93
N PRO A 240 12.48 -3.11 -9.74
CA PRO A 240 12.56 -2.93 -11.18
C PRO A 240 11.16 -2.76 -11.78
N GLY A 241 10.93 -1.64 -12.48
CA GLY A 241 9.66 -1.35 -13.14
C GLY A 241 8.59 -0.69 -12.26
N ALA A 242 8.96 -0.28 -11.03
CA ALA A 242 8.13 0.61 -10.22
C ALA A 242 8.00 1.97 -10.90
#